data_AF-A0A6J0C3Q9-F1
#
_entry.id   AF-A0A6J0C3Q9-F1
#
_cell.length_a   1.000
_cell.length_b   1.000
_cell.length_c   1.000
_cell.angle_alpha   90.00
_cell.angle_beta   90.00
_cell.angle_gamma   90.00
#
_symmetry.space_group_name_H-M   'P 1'
#
loop_
_entity.id
_entity.type
_entity.pdbx_description
1 polymer ?
#
loop_
_entity_poly.entity_id
_entity_poly.type
_entity_poly.pdbx_seq_one_letter_code
_entity_poly.pdbx_strand_id
1 'polypeptide(L)'
;MISNTLRFSCTTVFLLTLLLFEDSNGKPTIGQTINPLGEPAFLDSSRKSCTPETESICQRCAKKTKSPVVYPWCCTNHEGAREWCENYLFYGLP
;
A
#
# COMPACT_ATOMS: atom_id res chain seq x y z
N MET A 1 -22.52 -7.24 42.73
CA MET A 1 -22.21 -5.96 42.07
C MET A 1 -21.01 -6.15 41.13
N ILE A 2 -21.21 -6.70 39.92
CA ILE A 2 -20.12 -7.02 38.95
C ILE A 2 -20.46 -6.55 37.51
N SER A 3 -21.59 -5.88 37.27
CA SER A 3 -22.12 -5.68 35.90
C SER A 3 -21.69 -4.39 35.16
N ASN A 4 -20.87 -3.52 35.77
CA ASN A 4 -20.48 -2.24 35.15
C ASN A 4 -19.00 -2.19 34.73
N THR A 5 -18.09 -2.88 35.43
CA THR A 5 -16.65 -2.87 35.11
C THR A 5 -16.32 -3.53 33.77
N LEU A 6 -17.11 -4.54 33.36
CA LEU A 6 -16.95 -5.23 32.08
C LEU A 6 -17.35 -4.37 30.88
N ARG A 7 -18.33 -3.47 31.06
CA ARG A 7 -18.78 -2.53 30.01
C ARG A 7 -17.75 -1.44 29.75
N PHE A 8 -17.15 -0.89 30.80
CA PHE A 8 -16.04 0.07 30.67
C PHE A 8 -14.80 -0.59 30.07
N SER A 9 -14.52 -1.85 30.40
CA SER A 9 -13.41 -2.61 29.80
C SER A 9 -13.61 -2.78 28.29
N CYS A 10 -14.80 -3.15 27.83
CA CYS A 10 -15.06 -3.35 26.41
C CYS A 10 -15.02 -2.03 25.63
N THR A 11 -15.60 -0.94 26.15
CA THR A 11 -15.55 0.36 25.45
C THR A 11 -14.15 0.95 25.44
N THR A 12 -13.38 0.81 26.52
CA THR A 12 -11.98 1.27 26.55
C THR A 12 -11.09 0.44 25.63
N VAL A 13 -11.24 -0.88 25.60
CA VAL A 13 -10.53 -1.74 24.64
C VAL A 13 -10.92 -1.40 23.21
N PHE A 14 -12.21 -1.19 22.92
CA PHE A 14 -12.68 -0.84 21.58
C PHE A 14 -12.15 0.54 21.14
N LEU A 15 -12.19 1.54 22.02
CA LEU A 15 -11.61 2.85 21.76
C LEU A 15 -10.08 2.79 21.60
N LEU A 16 -9.38 1.99 22.41
CA LEU A 16 -7.95 1.77 22.27
C LEU A 16 -7.61 1.06 20.96
N THR A 17 -8.40 0.08 20.53
CA THR A 17 -8.22 -0.54 19.21
C THR A 17 -8.49 0.45 18.10
N LEU A 18 -9.53 1.30 18.18
CA LEU A 18 -9.81 2.32 17.16
C LEU A 18 -8.72 3.41 17.11
N LEU A 19 -8.08 3.75 18.23
CA LEU A 19 -6.95 4.68 18.27
C LEU A 19 -5.63 4.04 17.81
N LEU A 20 -5.46 2.72 17.94
CA LEU A 20 -4.33 1.97 17.36
C LEU A 20 -4.54 1.58 15.88
N PHE A 21 -5.78 1.62 15.39
CA PHE A 21 -6.07 1.57 13.96
C PHE A 21 -5.76 2.94 13.36
N GLU A 22 -4.46 3.27 13.33
CA GLU A 22 -3.94 4.36 12.52
C GLU A 22 -4.32 4.06 11.05
N ASP A 23 -5.14 4.95 10.51
CA ASP A 23 -5.62 4.98 9.15
C ASP A 23 -4.44 4.76 8.18
N SER A 24 -4.44 3.64 7.45
CA SER A 24 -3.47 3.37 6.38
C SER A 24 -3.67 4.25 5.14
N ASN A 25 -4.21 5.46 5.31
CA ASN A 25 -4.04 6.56 4.36
C ASN A 25 -2.69 7.25 4.59
N GLY A 26 -1.67 6.42 4.81
CA GLY A 26 -0.28 6.83 4.64
C GLY A 26 -0.10 7.21 3.19
N LYS A 27 -0.20 8.51 2.90
CA LYS A 27 0.58 9.12 1.83
C LYS A 27 1.99 8.55 1.97
N PRO A 28 2.57 7.91 0.94
CA PRO A 28 3.90 7.36 1.05
C PRO A 28 4.85 8.52 1.35
N THR A 29 5.27 8.61 2.62
CA THR A 29 6.33 9.51 3.03
C THR A 29 7.60 8.82 2.60
N ILE A 30 8.14 9.31 1.50
CA ILE A 30 9.42 8.92 0.91
C ILE A 30 10.48 9.01 2.02
N GLY A 31 10.91 7.86 2.53
CA GLY A 31 12.14 7.76 3.31
C GLY A 31 13.32 7.91 2.36
N GLN A 32 13.94 9.08 2.31
CA GLN A 32 15.15 9.30 1.53
C GLN A 32 16.32 8.65 2.27
N THR A 33 16.77 7.49 1.81
CA THR A 33 18.10 6.98 2.19
C THR A 33 19.12 7.70 1.31
N ILE A 34 19.98 8.50 1.93
CA ILE A 34 21.06 9.23 1.26
C ILE A 34 22.24 8.27 1.11
N ASN A 35 22.68 8.01 -0.13
CA ASN A 35 23.94 7.29 -0.37
C ASN A 35 25.12 8.20 0.01
N PRO A 36 26.29 7.63 0.39
CA PRO A 36 27.47 8.40 0.82
C PRO A 36 28.10 9.35 -0.22
N LEU A 37 27.49 9.52 -1.41
CA LEU A 37 27.88 10.48 -2.44
C LEU A 37 26.84 11.59 -2.71
N GLY A 38 25.81 11.72 -1.87
CA GLY A 38 24.85 12.82 -1.97
C GLY A 38 23.87 12.73 -3.15
N GLU A 39 23.75 11.56 -3.79
CA GLU A 39 22.78 11.30 -4.85
C GLU A 39 21.60 10.47 -4.31
N PRO A 40 20.34 10.96 -4.43
CA PRO A 40 19.15 10.22 -4.03
C PRO A 40 18.88 9.07 -5.02
N ALA A 41 19.60 7.95 -4.90
CA ALA A 41 19.36 6.75 -5.69
C ALA A 41 18.18 5.94 -5.10
N PHE A 42 16.96 6.47 -5.21
CA PHE A 42 15.74 5.63 -5.07
C PHE A 42 14.49 6.17 -5.75
N LEU A 43 14.45 7.43 -6.17
CA LEU A 43 13.31 7.93 -6.92
C LEU A 43 13.80 8.46 -8.25
N ASP A 44 13.30 7.86 -9.32
CA ASP A 44 12.96 8.54 -10.57
C ASP A 44 13.29 7.76 -11.86
N SER A 45 13.38 6.43 -11.81
CA SER A 45 13.28 5.65 -13.06
C SER A 45 11.88 5.08 -13.31
N SER A 46 11.10 4.83 -12.25
CA SER A 46 9.77 4.20 -12.39
C SER A 46 8.62 5.19 -12.62
N ARG A 47 8.81 6.49 -12.34
CA ARG A 47 7.76 7.50 -12.55
C ARG A 47 7.47 7.74 -14.03
N LYS A 48 8.42 7.41 -14.93
CA LYS A 48 8.26 7.60 -16.38
C LYS A 48 7.74 6.38 -17.15
N SER A 49 7.51 5.24 -16.51
CA SER A 49 7.26 3.99 -17.24
C SER A 49 5.78 3.63 -17.39
N CYS A 50 4.86 4.25 -16.66
CA CYS A 50 3.43 3.94 -16.79
C CYS A 50 2.76 4.85 -17.81
N THR A 51 1.94 4.27 -18.68
CA THR A 51 1.03 5.02 -19.54
C THR A 51 -0.22 5.43 -18.76
N PRO A 52 -0.91 6.54 -19.10
CA PRO A 52 -2.07 7.00 -18.34
C PRO A 52 -3.20 5.96 -18.28
N GLU A 53 -3.32 5.10 -19.29
CA GLU A 53 -4.30 4.02 -19.29
C GLU A 53 -3.96 2.89 -18.30
N THR A 54 -2.68 2.60 -18.08
CA THR A 54 -2.24 1.51 -17.18
C THR A 54 -2.00 1.97 -15.74
N GLU A 55 -1.78 3.27 -15.53
CA GLU A 55 -1.47 3.85 -14.22
C GLU A 55 -2.53 3.51 -13.18
N SER A 56 -3.81 3.67 -13.52
CA SER A 56 -4.92 3.44 -12.58
C SER A 56 -4.98 1.98 -12.09
N ILE A 57 -4.73 1.02 -12.97
CA ILE A 57 -4.71 -0.42 -12.66
C ILE A 57 -3.49 -0.72 -11.79
N CYS A 58 -2.31 -0.26 -12.17
CA CYS A 58 -1.06 -0.53 -11.45
C CYS A 58 -1.06 0.10 -10.05
N GLN A 59 -1.58 1.33 -9.89
CA GLN A 59 -1.73 1.97 -8.58
C GLN A 59 -2.66 1.17 -7.66
N ARG A 60 -3.84 0.76 -8.18
CA ARG A 60 -4.81 -0.03 -7.41
C ARG A 60 -4.25 -1.39 -7.00
N CYS A 61 -3.56 -2.07 -7.92
CA CYS A 61 -2.96 -3.36 -7.69
C CYS A 61 -1.86 -3.30 -6.63
N ALA A 62 -0.94 -2.33 -6.73
CA ALA A 62 0.10 -2.10 -5.72
C ALA A 62 -0.48 -1.77 -4.34
N LYS A 63 -1.57 -0.98 -4.28
CA LYS A 63 -2.27 -0.67 -3.03
C LYS A 63 -2.87 -1.90 -2.36
N LYS A 64 -3.47 -2.81 -3.14
CA LYS A 64 -4.12 -4.01 -2.60
C LYS A 64 -3.11 -5.06 -2.13
N THR A 65 -2.08 -5.29 -2.93
CA THR A 65 -1.01 -6.26 -2.63
C THR A 65 -0.05 -5.77 -1.55
N LYS A 66 -0.01 -4.45 -1.32
CA LYS A 66 0.92 -3.78 -0.40
C LYS A 66 2.39 -4.02 -0.76
N SER A 67 2.65 -4.40 -2.01
CA SER A 67 3.98 -4.74 -2.49
C SER A 67 4.56 -3.58 -3.30
N PRO A 68 5.75 -3.06 -2.94
CA PRO A 68 6.36 -1.93 -3.64
C PRO A 68 6.88 -2.29 -5.03
N VAL A 69 7.04 -3.59 -5.35
CA VAL A 69 7.53 -4.05 -6.67
C VAL A 69 6.42 -4.19 -7.71
N VAL A 70 5.16 -4.29 -7.27
CA VAL A 70 4.02 -4.52 -8.17
C VAL A 70 3.79 -3.33 -9.10
N TYR A 71 3.95 -2.10 -8.59
CA TYR A 71 3.77 -0.89 -9.42
C TYR A 71 4.76 -0.83 -10.60
N PRO A 72 6.10 -0.88 -10.39
CA PRO A 72 7.06 -0.85 -11.51
C PRO A 72 6.89 -2.05 -12.46
N TRP A 73 6.56 -3.23 -11.94
CA TRP A 73 6.36 -4.43 -12.77
C TRP A 73 5.10 -4.33 -13.63
N CYS A 74 3.99 -3.84 -13.07
CA CYS A 74 2.76 -3.61 -13.82
C CYS A 74 2.94 -2.53 -14.90
N CYS A 75 3.68 -1.44 -14.60
CA CYS A 75 3.97 -0.39 -15.57
C CYS A 75 4.81 -0.91 -16.75
N THR A 76 5.82 -1.74 -16.48
CA THR A 76 6.69 -2.34 -17.51
C THR A 76 6.13 -3.61 -18.15
N ASN A 77 4.99 -4.10 -17.65
CA ASN A 77 4.47 -5.44 -17.93
C ASN A 77 5.51 -6.57 -17.71
N HIS A 78 6.36 -6.40 -16.70
CA HIS A 78 7.34 -7.40 -16.32
C HIS A 78 6.64 -8.72 -15.98
N GLU A 79 7.05 -9.83 -16.61
CA GLU A 79 6.50 -11.17 -16.36
C GLU A 79 4.96 -11.27 -16.45
N GLY A 80 4.32 -10.43 -17.28
CA GLY A 80 2.86 -10.41 -17.39
C GLY A 80 2.15 -9.83 -16.15
N ALA A 81 2.86 -9.08 -15.30
CA ALA A 81 2.32 -8.48 -14.08
C ALA A 81 1.08 -7.61 -14.32
N ARG A 82 0.89 -7.05 -15.53
CA ARG A 82 -0.32 -6.28 -15.84
C ARG A 82 -1.56 -7.16 -15.91
N GLU A 83 -1.48 -8.26 -16.65
CA GLU A 83 -2.57 -9.24 -16.74
C GLU A 83 -2.85 -9.85 -15.35
N TRP A 84 -1.78 -10.16 -14.60
CA TRP A 84 -1.93 -10.60 -13.21
C TRP A 84 -2.66 -9.55 -12.36
N CYS A 85 -2.30 -8.26 -12.49
CA CYS A 85 -2.98 -7.19 -11.77
C CYS A 85 -4.45 -7.02 -12.17
N GLU A 86 -4.78 -7.17 -13.45
CA GLU A 86 -6.17 -7.18 -13.91
C GLU A 86 -6.93 -8.34 -13.27
N ASN A 87 -6.41 -9.56 -13.38
CA ASN A 87 -7.02 -10.75 -12.81
C ASN A 87 -7.15 -10.67 -11.28
N TYR A 88 -6.12 -10.20 -10.59
CA TYR A 88 -6.12 -9.99 -9.15
C TYR A 88 -7.18 -8.97 -8.72
N LEU A 89 -7.35 -7.87 -9.47
CA LEU A 89 -8.34 -6.84 -9.16
C LEU A 89 -9.77 -7.25 -9.50
N PHE A 90 -9.98 -8.03 -10.56
CA PHE A 90 -11.31 -8.46 -11.01
C PHE A 90 -11.80 -9.71 -10.28
N TYR A 91 -10.93 -10.70 -10.07
CA TYR A 91 -11.30 -11.99 -9.47
C TYR A 91 -10.94 -12.09 -7.99
N GLY A 92 -10.15 -11.16 -7.45
CA GLY A 92 -9.72 -11.19 -6.05
C GLY A 92 -8.84 -12.39 -5.69
N LEU A 93 -8.29 -13.07 -6.70
CA LEU A 93 -7.42 -14.23 -6.51
C LEU A 93 -6.04 -13.74 -6.04
N PRO A 94 -5.57 -14.16 -4.87
CA PRO A 94 -4.24 -13.82 -4.38
C PRO A 94 -3.11 -14.47 -5.18
#